data_AF-A0A967M3T9-F1
#
_entry.id   AF-A0A967M3T9-F1
#
_cell.length_a   1.000
_cell.length_b   1.000
_cell.length_c   1.000
_cell.angle_alpha   90.00
_cell.angle_beta   90.00
_cell.angle_gamma   90.00
#
_symmetry.space_group_name_H-M   'P 1'
#
loop_
_entity.id
_entity.type
_entity.pdbx_description
1 polymer ?
#
loop_
_entity_poly.entity_id
_entity_poly.type
_entity_poly.pdbx_seq_one_letter_code
_entity_poly.pdbx_strand_id
1 'polypeptide(L)' 'METTRRSIAKSLSWRILATMITTSIAFALTGKGEFAATIGLADTLLKFFIYFGHERLWNRVPYGREEKQPEYYI' A
#
# COMPACT_ATOMS: atom_id res chain seq x y z
N MET A 1 -19.53 -7.03 -5.62
CA MET A 1 -19.46 -5.77 -4.84
C MET A 1 -18.11 -5.75 -4.12
N GLU A 2 -17.60 -4.59 -3.65
CA GLU A 2 -16.38 -4.60 -2.83
C GLU A 2 -16.74 -5.23 -1.47
N THR A 3 -16.29 -6.46 -1.23
CA THR A 3 -16.58 -7.16 0.02
C THR A 3 -15.74 -6.59 1.16
N THR A 4 -16.32 -6.47 2.36
CA THR A 4 -15.64 -5.95 3.57
C THR A 4 -14.29 -6.63 3.82
N ARG A 5 -14.18 -7.91 3.46
CA ARG A 5 -12.92 -8.69 3.52
C ARG A 5 -11.81 -8.13 2.62
N ARG A 6 -12.14 -7.64 1.43
CA ARG A 6 -11.20 -7.04 0.48
C ARG A 6 -10.71 -5.68 1.00
N SER A 7 -11.59 -4.87 1.57
CA SER A 7 -11.23 -3.57 2.16
C SER A 7 -10.34 -3.73 3.41
N ILE A 8 -10.61 -4.73 4.26
CA ILE A 8 -9.76 -5.04 5.43
C ILE A 8 -8.38 -5.52 4.98
N ALA A 9 -8.29 -6.43 4.02
CA ALA A 9 -7.00 -6.90 3.51
C ALA A 9 -6.19 -5.76 2.87
N LYS A 10 -6.84 -4.92 2.06
CA LYS A 10 -6.23 -3.72 1.46
C LYS A 10 -5.71 -2.74 2.52
N SER A 11 -6.49 -2.51 3.58
CA SER A 11 -6.13 -1.67 4.72
C SER A 11 -4.92 -2.23 5.49
N LEU A 12 -4.93 -3.54 5.79
CA LEU A 12 -3.85 -4.18 6.53
C LEU A 12 -2.54 -4.18 5.74
N SER A 13 -2.60 -4.47 4.44
CA SER A 13 -1.45 -4.38 3.54
C SER A 13 -0.86 -2.97 3.50
N TRP A 14 -1.71 -1.95 3.43
CA TRP A 14 -1.26 -0.56 3.50
C TRP A 14 -0.61 -0.21 4.84
N ARG A 15 -1.19 -0.66 5.97
CA ARG A 15 -0.62 -0.39 7.30
C ARG A 15 0.77 -0.99 7.45
N ILE A 16 0.98 -2.25 7.08
CA ILE A 16 2.28 -2.93 7.18
C ILE A 16 3.35 -2.18 6.39
N LEU A 17 3.03 -1.79 5.15
CA LEU A 17 3.95 -1.05 4.29
C LEU A 17 4.29 0.33 4.86
N ALA A 18 3.28 1.08 5.30
CA ALA A 18 3.50 2.40 5.90
C ALA A 18 4.35 2.34 7.16
N THR A 19 4.17 1.31 8.01
CA THR A 19 5.00 1.13 9.21
C THR A 19 6.43 0.78 8.84
N MET A 20 6.62 -0.18 7.93
CA MET A 20 7.96 -0.61 7.49
C MET A 20 8.78 0.55 6.93
N ILE A 21 8.17 1.35 6.05
CA ILE A 21 8.83 2.53 5.47
C ILE A 21 9.23 3.51 6.59
N THR A 22 8.29 3.89 7.46
CA THR A 22 8.53 4.84 8.55
C THR A 22 9.64 4.36 9.49
N THR A 23 9.65 3.07 9.83
CA THR A 23 10.71 2.46 10.65
C THR A 23 12.06 2.47 9.94
N SER A 24 12.13 2.14 8.64
CA SER A 24 13.38 2.19 7.87
C SER A 24 13.97 3.59 7.82
N ILE A 25 13.12 4.61 7.67
CA ILE A 25 13.54 6.02 7.66
C ILE A 25 13.97 6.49 9.03
N ALA A 26 13.21 6.18 10.08
CA ALA A 26 13.59 6.51 11.45
C ALA A 26 14.95 5.87 11.81
N PHE A 27 15.17 4.62 11.42
CA PHE A 27 16.44 3.92 11.60
C PHE A 27 17.58 4.62 10.83
N ALA A 28 17.35 5.01 9.57
CA ALA A 28 18.33 5.75 8.76
C ALA A 28 18.64 7.16 9.31
N LEU A 29 17.65 7.83 9.93
CA LEU A 29 17.78 9.18 10.48
C LEU A 29 18.53 9.25 11.81
N THR A 30 18.56 8.16 12.59
CA THR A 30 19.16 8.14 13.95
C THR A 30 20.68 8.39 13.95
N GLY A 31 21.30 8.57 12.77
CA GLY A 31 22.75 8.72 12.62
C GLY A 31 23.33 10.11 12.33
N LYS A 32 22.58 11.14 11.86
CA LYS A 32 23.04 12.55 11.64
C LYS A 32 21.95 13.39 10.94
N GLY A 33 21.61 14.55 11.49
CA GLY A 33 20.53 15.44 11.00
C GLY A 33 20.76 16.10 9.63
N GLU A 34 21.99 16.08 9.09
CA GLU A 34 22.31 16.70 7.79
C GLU A 34 21.57 16.06 6.60
N PHE A 35 21.13 14.80 6.72
CA PHE A 35 20.47 14.07 5.62
C PHE A 35 18.94 14.13 5.65
N ALA A 36 18.33 14.91 6.54
CA ALA A 36 16.87 14.90 6.75
C ALA A 36 16.06 15.20 5.47
N ALA A 37 16.51 16.15 4.63
CA ALA A 37 15.81 16.50 3.39
C ALA A 37 15.90 15.38 2.34
N THR A 38 17.10 14.80 2.14
CA THR A 38 17.31 13.69 1.20
C THR A 38 16.55 12.44 1.62
N ILE A 39 16.50 12.17 2.93
CA ILE A 39 15.76 11.03 3.47
C ILE A 39 14.25 11.26 3.34
N GLY A 40 13.75 12.47 3.59
CA GLY A 40 12.33 12.79 3.37
C GLY A 40 11.91 12.67 1.91
N LEU A 41 12.78 13.06 0.97
CA LEU A 41 12.56 12.84 -0.46
C LEU A 41 12.58 11.35 -0.83
N ALA A 42 13.55 10.59 -0.31
CA ALA A 42 13.62 9.15 -0.51
C ALA A 42 12.39 8.42 0.06
N ASP A 43 11.90 8.80 1.24
CA ASP A 43 10.65 8.30 1.84
C ASP A 43 9.46 8.52 0.91
N THR A 44 9.31 9.74 0.42
CA THR A 44 8.18 10.13 -0.42
C THR A 44 8.19 9.33 -1.73
N LEU A 45 9.36 9.18 -2.35
CA LEU A 45 9.53 8.34 -3.54
C LEU A 45 9.24 6.86 -3.24
N LEU A 46 9.75 6.33 -2.12
CA LEU A 46 9.53 4.94 -1.74
C LEU A 46 8.04 4.66 -1.50
N LYS A 47 7.33 5.53 -0.78
CA LYS A 47 5.87 5.45 -0.60
C LYS A 47 5.12 5.51 -1.91
N PHE A 48 5.57 6.35 -2.85
CA PHE A 48 4.97 6.44 -4.17
C PHE A 48 5.09 5.12 -4.95
N PHE A 49 6.31 4.57 -5.05
CA PHE A 49 6.52 3.28 -5.73
C PHE A 49 5.78 2.13 -5.07
N ILE A 50 5.76 2.10 -3.73
CA ILE A 50 5.06 1.08 -2.97
C ILE A 50 3.55 1.20 -3.13
N TYR A 51 2.99 2.41 -3.09
CA TYR A 51 1.55 2.63 -3.32
C TYR A 51 1.16 2.17 -4.73
N PHE A 52 1.92 2.60 -5.74
CA PHE A 52 1.69 2.21 -7.13
C PHE A 52 1.81 0.69 -7.32
N GLY A 53 2.84 0.06 -6.75
CA GLY A 53 3.03 -1.38 -6.77
C GLY A 53 1.91 -2.13 -6.06
N HIS A 54 1.48 -1.65 -4.89
CA HIS A 54 0.39 -2.20 -4.10
C HIS A 54 -0.92 -2.17 -4.90
N GLU A 55 -1.24 -1.06 -5.55
CA GLU A 55 -2.44 -0.91 -6.38
C GLU A 55 -2.39 -1.82 -7.63
N ARG A 56 -1.20 -1.95 -8.24
CA ARG A 56 -0.97 -2.87 -9.37
C ARG A 56 -1.09 -4.34 -8.96
N LEU A 57 -0.57 -4.70 -7.79
CA LEU A 57 -0.65 -6.04 -7.23
C LEU A 57 -2.10 -6.37 -6.87
N TRP A 58 -2.83 -5.42 -6.27
CA TRP A 58 -4.26 -5.57 -5.94
C TRP A 58 -5.16 -5.71 -7.18
N ASN A 59 -4.77 -5.13 -8.31
CA ASN A 59 -5.43 -5.36 -9.60
C ASN A 59 -5.22 -6.79 -10.14
N ARG A 60 -4.08 -7.41 -9.83
CA ARG A 60 -3.78 -8.79 -10.26
C ARG A 60 -4.29 -9.85 -9.29
N VAL A 61 -4.42 -9.50 -8.01
CA VAL A 61 -4.91 -10.42 -6.98
C VAL A 61 -6.41 -10.68 -7.19
N PRO A 62 -6.85 -11.93 -7.48
CA PRO A 62 -8.25 -12.29 -7.67
C PRO A 62 -9.03 -12.42 -6.33
N TYR A 63 -8.45 -11.96 -5.23
CA TYR A 63 -9.01 -12.09 -3.90
C TYR A 63 -10.25 -11.20 -3.73
N GLY A 64 -11.41 -11.82 -3.50
CA GLY A 64 -12.69 -11.12 -3.28
C GLY A 64 -13.41 -10.64 -4.55
N ARG A 65 -13.09 -11.18 -5.74
CA ARG A 65 -13.96 -11.00 -6.91
C ARG A 65 -15.23 -11.83 -6.71
N GLU A 66 -16.32 -11.19 -6.31
CA GLU A 66 -17.64 -11.76 -6.54
C GLU A 66 -17.89 -11.73 -8.05
N GLU A 67 -17.99 -12.91 -8.63
CA GLU A 67 -18.53 -13.13 -9.97
C GLU A 67 -19.88 -12.42 -10.03
N LYS A 68 -20.03 -11.41 -10.89
CA LYS A 68 -21.35 -10.82 -11.15
C LYS A 68 -22.22 -11.98 -11.65
N GLN A 69 -23.16 -12.44 -10.83
CA GLN A 69 -24.22 -13.29 -11.33
C GLN A 69 -24.90 -12.52 -12.46
N PRO A 70 -25.08 -13.12 -13.65
CA PRO A 70 -25.63 -12.42 -14.79
C PRO A 70 -26.99 -11.87 -14.39
N GLU A 71 -27.13 -10.54 -14.50
CA GLU A 71 -28.37 -9.82 -14.24
C GLU A 71 -29.37 -10.29 -15.30
N TYR A 72 -30.16 -11.31 -14.95
CA TYR A 72 -31.16 -11.88 -15.85
C TYR A 72 -32.25 -10.82 -16.02
N TYR A 73 -32.34 -10.30 -17.24
CA TYR A 73 -33.32 -9.32 -17.66
C TYR A 73 -34.73 -9.94 -17.53
N ILE A 74 -35.59 -9.34 -16.71
CA ILE A 74 -37.04 -9.58 -16.71
C ILE A 74 -37.69 -8.29 -17.17
#